data_AF-A0A6B0HF36-F1
#
_entry.id   AF-A0A6B0HF36-F1
#
_cell.length_a   1.000
_cell.length_b   1.000
_cell.length_c   1.000
_cell.angle_alpha   90.00
_cell.angle_beta   90.00
_cell.angle_gamma   90.00
#
_symmetry.space_group_name_H-M   'P 1'
#
loop_
_entity.id
_entity.type
_entity.pdbx_description
1 polymer ?
#
loop_
_entity_poly.entity_id
_entity_poly.type
_entity_poly.pdbx_seq_one_letter_code
_entity_poly.pdbx_strand_id
1 'polypeptide(L)'
;MTDGDRAYRATRRDGVLRVGQPGAEWFSSGWNGGRRRVDCAYNVSVPDGWNRTDLESYADDRLERAEFGRLEGTAAGYNRDGSVGRNDDPLVLFTGVDLEHARGARRGSVTVYATAGISNPAALPMDPVGGSHPTESDSESAADPTFTGAGTVNLIVGTTRALAPGALANLLAVAVEAKTTTLLGETGFPGTTTDAVVVGHDPDGSRAEFSGSATPVGAATRACVREAVRASLRSRYGDGTEIPESVADAEHGISTDRRARVFRPLLEGDGD
;
A
#
# COMPACT_ATOMS: atom_id res chain seq x y z
N MET A 1 26.36 -9.83 9.53
CA MET A 1 25.20 -8.96 9.83
C MET A 1 24.35 -9.66 10.87
N THR A 2 24.03 -8.96 11.96
CA THR A 2 23.10 -9.46 12.97
C THR A 2 21.65 -9.29 12.50
N ASP A 3 20.70 -9.97 13.14
CA ASP A 3 19.25 -9.84 12.82
C ASP A 3 18.73 -8.39 13.06
N GLY A 4 19.48 -7.59 13.81
CA GLY A 4 19.25 -6.15 13.98
C GLY A 4 19.71 -5.29 12.80
N ASP A 5 20.73 -5.73 12.04
CA ASP A 5 21.24 -5.02 10.85
C ASP A 5 20.36 -5.27 9.62
N ARG A 6 19.62 -6.39 9.61
CA ARG A 6 18.70 -6.78 8.54
C ARG A 6 17.29 -6.22 8.71
N ALA A 7 17.02 -5.52 9.80
CA ALA A 7 15.72 -4.96 10.09
C ALA A 7 15.35 -3.83 9.12
N TYR A 8 14.08 -3.78 8.72
CA TYR A 8 13.51 -2.70 7.92
C TYR A 8 13.31 -1.46 8.80
N ARG A 9 14.20 -0.48 8.67
CA ARG A 9 14.24 0.70 9.54
C ARG A 9 13.59 1.91 8.88
N ALA A 10 12.77 2.61 9.65
CA ALA A 10 12.11 3.83 9.21
C ALA A 10 12.81 5.09 9.73
N THR A 11 12.76 6.16 8.94
CA THR A 11 13.04 7.53 9.37
C THR A 11 12.03 8.46 8.71
N ARG A 12 11.52 9.45 9.45
CA ARG A 12 10.60 10.47 8.94
C ARG A 12 11.25 11.84 8.94
N ARG A 13 11.15 12.58 7.82
CA ARG A 13 11.63 13.96 7.66
C ARG A 13 10.76 14.70 6.65
N ASP A 14 10.40 15.95 6.92
CA ASP A 14 9.65 16.85 6.01
C ASP A 14 8.48 16.17 5.26
N GLY A 15 7.62 15.41 5.95
CA GLY A 15 6.50 14.71 5.31
C GLY A 15 6.88 13.53 4.42
N VAL A 16 8.09 12.97 4.59
CA VAL A 16 8.55 11.76 3.92
C VAL A 16 8.93 10.71 4.95
N LEU A 17 8.37 9.52 4.81
CA LEU A 17 8.80 8.31 5.51
C LEU A 17 9.69 7.49 4.58
N ARG A 18 10.95 7.29 4.97
CA ARG A 18 11.88 6.37 4.30
C ARG A 18 11.98 5.07 5.09
N VAL A 19 11.77 3.93 4.44
CA VAL A 19 11.98 2.60 5.01
C VAL A 19 13.09 1.91 4.25
N GLY A 20 14.22 1.64 4.92
CA GLY A 20 15.42 1.09 4.31
C GLY A 20 15.78 -0.32 4.76
N GLN A 21 16.23 -1.14 3.81
CA GLN A 21 16.96 -2.39 4.02
C GLN A 21 17.88 -2.62 2.80
N PRO A 22 19.22 -2.60 2.96
CA PRO A 22 20.15 -2.73 1.84
C PRO A 22 19.97 -4.01 1.05
N GLY A 23 19.90 -3.90 -0.28
CA GLY A 23 19.73 -5.02 -1.19
C GLY A 23 18.33 -5.62 -1.22
N ALA A 24 17.35 -5.01 -0.53
CA ALA A 24 15.96 -5.46 -0.49
C ALA A 24 15.36 -5.57 -1.90
N GLU A 25 14.50 -6.57 -2.07
CA GLU A 25 13.64 -6.68 -3.23
C GLU A 25 12.18 -6.44 -2.82
N TRP A 26 11.53 -5.55 -3.56
CA TRP A 26 10.21 -5.03 -3.28
C TRP A 26 9.21 -5.41 -4.38
N PHE A 27 7.95 -5.50 -4.00
CA PHE A 27 6.81 -5.63 -4.90
C PHE A 27 5.72 -4.63 -4.47
N SER A 28 5.37 -3.70 -5.35
CA SER A 28 4.45 -2.60 -5.06
C SER A 28 3.21 -2.63 -5.94
N SER A 29 2.05 -2.32 -5.35
CA SER A 29 0.80 -2.06 -6.06
C SER A 29 0.58 -0.57 -6.38
N GLY A 30 1.47 0.32 -5.92
CA GLY A 30 1.34 1.77 -6.10
C GLY A 30 1.78 2.28 -7.47
N TRP A 31 1.82 3.61 -7.62
CA TRP A 31 2.34 4.28 -8.81
C TRP A 31 3.76 3.81 -9.15
N ASN A 32 4.05 3.60 -10.44
CA ASN A 32 5.31 3.04 -10.91
C ASN A 32 5.67 1.72 -10.17
N GLY A 33 4.66 0.89 -9.87
CA GLY A 33 4.79 -0.32 -9.06
C GLY A 33 5.49 -1.49 -9.76
N GLY A 34 5.18 -2.70 -9.31
CA GLY A 34 5.84 -3.94 -9.78
C GLY A 34 7.05 -4.33 -8.93
N ARG A 35 7.85 -5.26 -9.46
CA ARG A 35 9.01 -5.85 -8.76
C ARG A 35 10.27 -5.02 -9.01
N ARG A 36 10.96 -4.63 -7.94
CA ARG A 36 12.19 -3.81 -8.01
C ARG A 36 13.16 -4.19 -6.90
N ARG A 37 14.46 -4.13 -7.18
CA ARG A 37 15.49 -4.20 -6.14
C ARG A 37 15.97 -2.79 -5.86
N VAL A 38 15.72 -2.27 -4.67
CA VAL A 38 16.14 -0.93 -4.25
C VAL A 38 16.31 -0.94 -2.74
N ASP A 39 17.24 -0.13 -2.22
CA ASP A 39 17.52 -0.15 -0.79
C ASP A 39 16.40 0.41 0.07
N CYS A 40 15.47 1.17 -0.53
CA CYS A 40 14.45 1.93 0.20
C CYS A 40 13.11 1.96 -0.53
N ALA A 41 12.04 1.97 0.28
CA ALA A 41 10.71 2.39 -0.12
C ALA A 41 10.32 3.66 0.65
N TYR A 42 9.50 4.50 0.03
CA TYR A 42 9.08 5.80 0.57
C TYR A 42 7.56 5.90 0.64
N ASN A 43 7.06 6.63 1.64
CA ASN A 43 5.68 7.11 1.69
C ASN A 43 5.72 8.63 1.88
N VAL A 44 5.21 9.37 0.91
CA VAL A 44 5.36 10.83 0.78
C VAL A 44 4.00 11.49 0.98
N SER A 45 3.91 12.45 1.90
CA SER A 45 2.67 13.20 2.07
C SER A 45 2.43 14.11 0.88
N VAL A 46 1.16 14.25 0.54
CA VAL A 46 0.66 15.26 -0.39
C VAL A 46 -0.18 16.27 0.39
N PRO A 47 -0.16 17.56 0.02
CA PRO A 47 -0.99 18.57 0.65
C PRO A 47 -2.47 18.37 0.32
N ASP A 48 -3.35 19.06 1.07
CA ASP A 48 -4.76 19.13 0.71
C ASP A 48 -4.96 19.82 -0.66
N GLY A 49 -5.96 19.37 -1.42
CA GLY A 49 -6.22 19.87 -2.79
C GLY A 49 -5.14 19.50 -3.81
N TRP A 50 -4.35 18.46 -3.55
CA TRP A 50 -3.29 18.03 -4.45
C TRP A 50 -3.82 17.38 -5.73
N ASN A 51 -3.41 17.93 -6.87
CA ASN A 51 -3.87 17.53 -8.20
C ASN A 51 -2.74 17.41 -9.23
N ARG A 52 -1.50 17.22 -8.75
CA ARG A 52 -0.33 17.10 -9.62
C ARG A 52 -0.38 15.80 -10.41
N THR A 53 -0.08 15.88 -11.70
CA THR A 53 0.03 14.73 -12.60
C THR A 53 1.49 14.32 -12.88
N ASP A 54 2.45 15.21 -12.60
CA ASP A 54 3.90 15.00 -12.71
C ASP A 54 4.48 14.33 -11.45
N LEU A 55 3.97 13.13 -11.14
CA LEU A 55 4.28 12.38 -9.92
C LEU A 55 5.77 12.09 -9.71
N GLU A 56 6.50 11.88 -10.80
CA GLU A 56 7.94 11.63 -10.78
C GLU A 56 8.72 12.87 -10.30
N SER A 57 8.45 14.02 -10.90
CA SER A 57 9.06 15.29 -10.47
C SER A 57 8.66 15.65 -9.04
N TYR A 58 7.40 15.42 -8.66
CA TYR A 58 6.96 15.62 -7.27
C TYR A 58 7.71 14.71 -6.28
N ALA A 59 7.91 13.43 -6.61
CA ALA A 59 8.68 12.53 -5.76
C ALA A 59 10.13 13.03 -5.60
N ASP A 60 10.80 13.38 -6.70
CA ASP A 60 12.18 13.86 -6.68
C ASP A 60 12.33 15.12 -5.81
N ASP A 61 11.48 16.13 -6.01
CA ASP A 61 11.50 17.38 -5.24
C ASP A 61 11.32 17.12 -3.72
N ARG A 62 10.39 16.22 -3.37
CA ARG A 62 10.08 15.90 -1.96
C ARG A 62 11.21 15.12 -1.29
N LEU A 63 11.86 14.20 -2.01
CA LEU A 63 12.99 13.45 -1.50
C LEU A 63 14.24 14.33 -1.33
N GLU A 64 14.51 15.22 -2.30
CA GLU A 64 15.58 16.21 -2.21
C GLU A 64 15.38 17.12 -1.01
N ARG A 65 14.18 17.69 -0.86
CA ARG A 65 13.84 18.56 0.27
C ARG A 65 13.92 17.87 1.62
N ALA A 66 13.60 16.58 1.70
CA ALA A 66 13.73 15.77 2.90
C ALA A 66 15.19 15.32 3.18
N GLU A 67 16.14 15.73 2.34
CA GLU A 67 17.56 15.34 2.37
C GLU A 67 17.76 13.82 2.31
N PHE A 68 16.81 13.11 1.72
CA PHE A 68 16.99 11.73 1.30
C PHE A 68 17.58 11.78 -0.11
N GLY A 69 18.90 12.03 -0.19
CA GLY A 69 19.60 12.14 -1.47
C GLY A 69 19.24 10.99 -2.42
N ARG A 70 19.16 11.29 -3.73
CA ARG A 70 19.03 10.26 -4.78
C ARG A 70 20.02 9.16 -4.45
N LEU A 71 19.51 7.95 -4.23
CA LEU A 71 20.29 6.80 -3.81
C LEU A 71 21.56 6.71 -4.68
N GLU A 72 22.74 6.83 -4.07
CA GLU A 72 23.98 6.43 -4.72
C GLU A 72 23.92 4.91 -4.89
N GLY A 73 23.64 4.43 -6.11
CA GLY A 73 24.10 3.12 -6.54
C GLY A 73 23.04 2.09 -6.91
N THR A 74 22.96 1.87 -8.22
CA THR A 74 22.96 0.57 -8.89
C THR A 74 21.88 -0.43 -8.48
N ALA A 75 20.75 -0.40 -9.19
CA ALA A 75 19.93 -1.61 -9.28
C ALA A 75 19.37 -1.85 -10.68
N ALA A 76 19.42 -3.12 -11.08
CA ALA A 76 18.66 -3.63 -12.20
C ALA A 76 17.18 -3.64 -11.79
N GLY A 77 16.38 -2.82 -12.43
CA GLY A 77 14.92 -2.83 -12.37
C GLY A 77 14.33 -3.25 -13.70
N TYR A 78 13.02 -3.51 -13.71
CA TYR A 78 12.28 -3.63 -14.95
C TYR A 78 11.85 -2.23 -15.38
N ASN A 79 12.17 -1.87 -16.63
CA ASN A 79 11.70 -0.67 -17.29
C ASN A 79 10.19 -0.80 -17.60
N ARG A 80 9.52 0.30 -17.94
CA ARG A 80 8.09 0.30 -18.33
C ARG A 80 7.79 -0.61 -19.54
N ASP A 81 8.78 -0.91 -20.36
CA ASP A 81 8.69 -1.81 -21.51
C ASP A 81 9.02 -3.30 -21.18
N GLY A 82 9.23 -3.62 -19.90
CA GLY A 82 9.59 -4.97 -19.44
C GLY A 82 11.06 -5.34 -19.66
N SER A 83 11.88 -4.46 -20.22
CA SER A 83 13.32 -4.69 -20.33
C SER A 83 14.02 -4.57 -18.96
N VAL A 84 15.08 -5.33 -18.76
CA VAL A 84 15.94 -5.21 -17.58
C VAL A 84 16.87 -4.02 -17.80
N GLY A 85 16.71 -2.95 -17.03
CA GLY A 85 17.49 -1.72 -17.13
C GLY A 85 17.88 -1.16 -15.75
N ARG A 86 18.68 -0.09 -15.71
CA ARG A 86 18.85 0.68 -14.47
C ARG A 86 17.54 1.41 -14.21
N ASN A 87 16.84 1.02 -13.15
CA ASN A 87 15.71 1.79 -12.67
C ASN A 87 16.15 2.45 -11.36
N ASP A 88 16.79 3.61 -11.50
CA ASP A 88 17.25 4.43 -10.37
C ASP A 88 16.06 5.18 -9.72
N ASP A 89 14.83 4.99 -10.23
CA ASP A 89 13.62 5.62 -9.70
C ASP A 89 13.33 5.14 -8.27
N PRO A 90 13.05 6.06 -7.34
CA PRO A 90 12.64 5.71 -6.00
C PRO A 90 11.30 4.96 -6.02
N LEU A 91 11.16 3.98 -5.12
CA LEU A 91 9.88 3.30 -4.91
C LEU A 91 9.02 4.12 -3.95
N VAL A 92 8.03 4.85 -4.49
CA VAL A 92 7.27 5.86 -3.75
C VAL A 92 5.78 5.53 -3.71
N LEU A 93 5.21 5.63 -2.50
CA LEU A 93 3.77 5.74 -2.27
C LEU A 93 3.43 7.19 -1.92
N PHE A 94 2.23 7.64 -2.29
CA PHE A 94 1.73 8.97 -1.95
C PHE A 94 0.57 8.86 -0.96
N THR A 95 0.49 9.79 -0.01
CA THR A 95 -0.54 9.78 1.02
C THR A 95 -1.04 11.16 1.38
N GLY A 96 -2.37 11.36 1.48
CA GLY A 96 -2.93 12.59 2.05
C GLY A 96 -2.92 12.61 3.59
N VAL A 97 -2.32 11.61 4.24
CA VAL A 97 -2.16 11.55 5.69
C VAL A 97 -0.80 12.14 6.07
N ASP A 98 -0.75 13.09 7.01
CA ASP A 98 0.52 13.55 7.57
C ASP A 98 1.29 12.37 8.16
N LEU A 99 2.59 12.27 7.80
CA LEU A 99 3.45 11.19 8.25
C LEU A 99 3.66 11.20 9.77
N GLU A 100 3.26 12.22 10.51
CA GLU A 100 3.19 12.18 11.98
C GLU A 100 2.25 11.11 12.51
N HIS A 101 1.23 10.72 11.73
CA HIS A 101 0.32 9.62 12.05
C HIS A 101 0.83 8.26 11.58
N ALA A 102 2.01 8.20 10.94
CA ALA A 102 2.61 6.93 10.55
C ALA A 102 2.92 6.09 11.80
N ARG A 103 2.53 4.82 11.79
CA ARG A 103 2.79 3.89 12.91
C ARG A 103 3.41 2.60 12.43
N GLY A 104 4.35 2.11 13.23
CA GLY A 104 5.08 0.88 12.96
C GLY A 104 4.69 -0.25 13.91
N ALA A 105 4.72 -1.49 13.42
CA ALA A 105 4.59 -2.69 14.24
C ALA A 105 5.61 -3.74 13.79
N ARG A 106 6.14 -4.52 14.74
CA ARG A 106 7.14 -5.56 14.47
C ARG A 106 6.79 -6.86 15.20
N ARG A 107 6.92 -7.98 14.49
CA ARG A 107 6.75 -9.33 15.05
C ARG A 107 7.63 -10.32 14.28
N GLY A 108 8.55 -10.98 14.99
CA GLY A 108 9.48 -11.92 14.36
C GLY A 108 10.29 -11.25 13.25
N SER A 109 10.30 -11.85 12.06
CA SER A 109 11.02 -11.32 10.89
C SER A 109 10.31 -10.14 10.20
N VAL A 110 9.07 -9.81 10.58
CA VAL A 110 8.23 -8.84 9.86
C VAL A 110 8.16 -7.50 10.57
N THR A 111 8.31 -6.42 9.81
CA THR A 111 8.06 -5.03 10.21
C THR A 111 7.05 -4.41 9.24
N VAL A 112 6.05 -3.68 9.75
CA VAL A 112 5.04 -2.98 8.95
C VAL A 112 4.99 -1.53 9.40
N TYR A 113 4.91 -0.61 8.44
CA TYR A 113 4.58 0.80 8.66
C TYR A 113 3.30 1.14 7.92
N ALA A 114 2.38 1.85 8.59
CA ALA A 114 1.09 2.24 8.04
C ALA A 114 0.85 3.75 8.20
N THR A 115 0.22 4.35 7.21
CA THR A 115 -0.57 5.59 7.35
C THR A 115 -2.01 5.27 7.02
N ALA A 116 -2.97 5.74 7.82
CA ALA A 116 -4.38 5.45 7.62
C ALA A 116 -5.26 6.71 7.74
N GLY A 117 -5.96 7.03 6.67
CA GLY A 117 -7.01 8.07 6.62
C GLY A 117 -8.17 7.59 5.77
N ILE A 118 -9.41 7.94 6.17
CA ILE A 118 -10.67 7.40 5.64
C ILE A 118 -11.62 8.54 5.22
N SER A 119 -11.13 9.56 4.51
CA SER A 119 -11.98 10.67 4.00
C SER A 119 -12.67 10.36 2.66
N ASN A 120 -12.27 9.27 2.01
CA ASN A 120 -12.74 8.77 0.70
C ASN A 120 -12.95 7.24 0.76
N PRO A 121 -13.79 6.73 1.69
CA PRO A 121 -14.02 5.31 1.85
C PRO A 121 -14.55 4.68 0.56
N ALA A 122 -14.07 3.49 0.22
CA ALA A 122 -14.55 2.71 -0.91
C ALA A 122 -15.41 1.54 -0.40
N ALA A 123 -16.73 1.76 -0.31
CA ALA A 123 -17.67 0.76 0.18
C ALA A 123 -17.91 -0.38 -0.82
N LEU A 124 -18.07 -1.59 -0.29
CA LEU A 124 -18.46 -2.79 -1.02
C LEU A 124 -19.66 -3.45 -0.33
N PRO A 125 -20.89 -2.96 -0.58
CA PRO A 125 -22.08 -3.54 0.04
C PRO A 125 -22.34 -4.97 -0.45
N MET A 126 -22.63 -5.86 0.50
CA MET A 126 -22.95 -7.26 0.20
C MET A 126 -24.35 -7.44 -0.40
N ASP A 127 -25.25 -6.48 -0.17
CA ASP A 127 -26.59 -6.45 -0.75
C ASP A 127 -26.86 -5.09 -1.42
N PRO A 128 -26.29 -4.85 -2.61
CA PRO A 128 -26.37 -3.54 -3.26
C PRO A 128 -27.75 -3.25 -3.85
N VAL A 129 -28.15 -1.97 -3.81
CA VAL A 129 -29.44 -1.48 -4.35
C VAL A 129 -29.49 -1.43 -5.88
N GLY A 130 -28.37 -1.68 -6.56
CA GLY A 130 -28.23 -1.53 -8.01
C GLY A 130 -27.76 -0.12 -8.39
N GLY A 131 -26.80 -0.03 -9.32
CA GLY A 131 -26.23 1.24 -9.79
C GLY A 131 -25.85 1.21 -11.28
N SER A 132 -25.75 2.38 -11.90
CA SER A 132 -25.35 2.55 -13.32
C SER A 132 -23.85 2.29 -13.52
N HIS A 133 -23.42 1.72 -14.65
CA HIS A 133 -22.00 1.49 -14.98
C HIS A 133 -21.15 2.76 -14.82
N PRO A 134 -19.89 2.67 -14.33
CA PRO A 134 -18.99 3.81 -14.39
C PRO A 134 -18.57 3.94 -15.86
N THR A 135 -18.79 5.11 -16.43
CA THR A 135 -18.35 5.45 -17.78
C THR A 135 -16.85 5.74 -17.76
N GLU A 136 -16.17 5.64 -18.90
CA GLU A 136 -14.77 6.08 -19.00
C GLU A 136 -14.61 7.56 -18.57
N SER A 137 -15.63 8.40 -18.79
CA SER A 137 -15.71 9.77 -18.28
C SER A 137 -15.81 9.89 -16.76
N ASP A 138 -16.37 8.89 -16.06
CA ASP A 138 -16.36 8.84 -14.59
C ASP A 138 -14.97 8.49 -14.04
N SER A 139 -14.13 7.82 -14.85
CA SER A 139 -12.73 7.54 -14.50
C SER A 139 -11.85 8.78 -14.68
N GLU A 140 -12.16 9.65 -15.64
CA GLU A 140 -11.56 10.98 -15.78
C GLU A 140 -12.00 11.94 -14.65
N SER A 141 -13.25 11.82 -14.15
CA SER A 141 -13.71 12.55 -12.95
C SER A 141 -13.18 11.95 -11.63
N ALA A 142 -12.83 10.66 -11.60
CA ALA A 142 -12.04 10.09 -10.51
C ALA A 142 -10.57 10.59 -10.52
N ALA A 143 -10.13 11.17 -11.65
CA ALA A 143 -8.91 11.94 -11.79
C ALA A 143 -9.16 13.47 -11.71
N ASP A 144 -10.33 13.90 -11.21
CA ASP A 144 -10.69 15.31 -11.10
C ASP A 144 -9.67 16.05 -10.19
N PRO A 145 -9.03 17.11 -10.70
CA PRO A 145 -8.08 17.92 -9.95
C PRO A 145 -8.69 18.71 -8.76
N THR A 146 -9.99 18.56 -8.49
CA THR A 146 -10.67 19.09 -7.29
C THR A 146 -10.71 18.11 -6.12
N PHE A 147 -10.09 16.93 -6.20
CA PHE A 147 -9.92 15.99 -5.07
C PHE A 147 -9.29 16.70 -3.85
N THR A 148 -10.11 17.02 -2.85
CA THR A 148 -9.72 17.73 -1.63
C THR A 148 -9.70 16.74 -0.46
N GLY A 149 -8.51 16.29 -0.08
CA GLY A 149 -8.29 15.46 1.12
C GLY A 149 -8.32 13.96 0.85
N ALA A 150 -7.29 13.43 0.18
CA ALA A 150 -7.18 12.00 -0.10
C ALA A 150 -6.82 11.21 1.17
N GLY A 151 -7.84 10.66 1.83
CA GLY A 151 -7.65 9.56 2.75
C GLY A 151 -6.97 8.43 2.00
N THR A 152 -5.95 7.85 2.61
CA THR A 152 -5.37 6.63 2.06
C THR A 152 -4.85 5.77 3.18
N VAL A 153 -4.93 4.47 2.96
CA VAL A 153 -4.34 3.46 3.83
C VAL A 153 -3.18 2.79 3.11
N ASN A 154 -2.00 3.37 3.29
CA ASN A 154 -0.76 2.86 2.72
C ASN A 154 -0.02 1.94 3.69
N LEU A 155 0.57 0.86 3.17
CA LEU A 155 1.40 -0.08 3.93
C LEU A 155 2.77 -0.25 3.29
N ILE A 156 3.82 -0.16 4.11
CA ILE A 156 5.17 -0.65 3.78
C ILE A 156 5.46 -1.85 4.69
N VAL A 157 5.53 -3.04 4.10
CA VAL A 157 5.81 -4.31 4.79
C VAL A 157 7.21 -4.77 4.42
N GLY A 158 8.02 -5.14 5.41
CA GLY A 158 9.35 -5.71 5.19
C GLY A 158 9.55 -6.98 6.00
N THR A 159 10.16 -8.01 5.39
CA THR A 159 10.55 -9.24 6.08
C THR A 159 12.04 -9.54 5.90
N THR A 160 12.73 -9.96 6.97
CA THR A 160 14.14 -10.40 6.93
C THR A 160 14.34 -11.80 6.32
N ARG A 161 13.28 -12.37 5.75
CA ARG A 161 13.27 -13.67 5.07
C ARG A 161 13.47 -13.48 3.58
N ALA A 162 14.09 -14.45 2.92
CA ALA A 162 14.17 -14.50 1.45
C ALA A 162 12.94 -15.23 0.90
N LEU A 163 12.06 -14.51 0.23
CA LEU A 163 10.81 -15.05 -0.31
C LEU A 163 10.99 -15.58 -1.73
N ALA A 164 10.36 -16.73 -2.01
CA ALA A 164 10.14 -17.15 -3.39
C ALA A 164 9.24 -16.13 -4.14
N PRO A 165 9.33 -16.01 -5.47
CA PRO A 165 8.53 -15.03 -6.23
C PRO A 165 7.02 -15.10 -5.96
N GLY A 166 6.46 -16.32 -5.90
CA GLY A 166 5.05 -16.53 -5.55
C GLY A 166 4.73 -16.15 -4.11
N ALA A 167 5.65 -16.37 -3.17
CA ALA A 167 5.50 -15.96 -1.78
C ALA A 167 5.55 -14.43 -1.62
N LEU A 168 6.33 -13.70 -2.43
CA LEU A 168 6.35 -12.25 -2.41
C LEU A 168 5.00 -11.66 -2.85
N ALA A 169 4.46 -12.14 -3.98
CA ALA A 169 3.14 -11.73 -4.45
C ALA A 169 2.03 -12.10 -3.45
N ASN A 170 2.07 -13.31 -2.90
CA ASN A 170 1.12 -13.76 -1.89
C ASN A 170 1.22 -12.96 -0.58
N LEU A 171 2.40 -12.46 -0.21
CA LEU A 171 2.55 -11.63 0.99
C LEU A 171 1.83 -10.29 0.83
N LEU A 172 1.85 -9.70 -0.36
CA LEU A 172 1.05 -8.50 -0.68
C LEU A 172 -0.44 -8.77 -0.51
N ALA A 173 -0.94 -9.91 -1.01
CA ALA A 173 -2.33 -10.32 -0.81
C ALA A 173 -2.69 -10.50 0.68
N VAL A 174 -1.83 -11.15 1.47
CA VAL A 174 -2.02 -11.31 2.92
C VAL A 174 -2.02 -9.95 3.66
N ALA A 175 -1.17 -9.01 3.24
CA ALA A 175 -1.16 -7.67 3.82
C ALA A 175 -2.46 -6.90 3.49
N VAL A 176 -2.95 -6.98 2.26
CA VAL A 176 -4.23 -6.39 1.84
C VAL A 176 -5.40 -7.03 2.58
N GLU A 177 -5.46 -8.35 2.69
CA GLU A 177 -6.48 -9.08 3.47
C GLU A 177 -6.52 -8.58 4.93
N ALA A 178 -5.35 -8.47 5.56
CA ALA A 178 -5.24 -8.00 6.94
C ALA A 178 -5.66 -6.54 7.09
N LYS A 179 -5.28 -5.68 6.14
CA LYS A 179 -5.68 -4.27 6.08
C LYS A 179 -7.19 -4.17 6.00
N THR A 180 -7.80 -4.82 5.01
CA THR A 180 -9.25 -4.81 4.77
C THR A 180 -10.02 -5.34 5.97
N THR A 181 -9.59 -6.47 6.56
CA THR A 181 -10.22 -7.01 7.77
C THR A 181 -10.15 -6.03 8.94
N THR A 182 -9.01 -5.36 9.11
CA THR A 182 -8.82 -4.38 10.18
C THR A 182 -9.69 -3.15 9.96
N LEU A 183 -9.70 -2.60 8.75
CA LEU A 183 -10.51 -1.43 8.41
C LEU A 183 -12.01 -1.72 8.56
N LEU A 184 -12.51 -2.86 8.06
CA LEU A 184 -13.91 -3.24 8.25
C LEU A 184 -14.31 -3.30 9.73
N GLY A 185 -13.42 -3.82 10.59
CA GLY A 185 -13.67 -3.90 12.03
C GLY A 185 -13.61 -2.56 12.76
N GLU A 186 -12.89 -1.57 12.23
CA GLU A 186 -12.70 -0.27 12.89
C GLU A 186 -13.57 0.84 12.29
N THR A 187 -13.96 0.73 11.02
CA THR A 187 -14.62 1.81 10.25
C THR A 187 -15.80 1.34 9.41
N GLY A 188 -16.02 0.04 9.27
CA GLY A 188 -17.05 -0.49 8.36
C GLY A 188 -16.70 -0.44 6.88
N PHE A 189 -15.53 0.10 6.50
CA PHE A 189 -15.09 0.18 5.10
C PHE A 189 -13.88 -0.73 4.83
N PRO A 190 -13.79 -1.37 3.64
CA PRO A 190 -12.69 -2.27 3.32
C PRO A 190 -11.38 -1.57 2.92
N GLY A 191 -11.43 -0.28 2.63
CA GLY A 191 -10.32 0.52 2.11
C GLY A 191 -10.77 1.90 1.64
N THR A 192 -9.87 2.61 0.98
CA THR A 192 -10.14 3.87 0.27
C THR A 192 -9.92 3.74 -1.24
N THR A 193 -10.22 4.79 -1.99
CA THR A 193 -10.02 4.82 -3.45
C THR A 193 -8.55 4.81 -3.89
N THR A 194 -7.61 5.13 -2.99
CA THR A 194 -6.19 5.35 -3.36
C THR A 194 -5.20 4.55 -2.52
N ASP A 195 -5.66 3.50 -1.82
CA ASP A 195 -4.79 2.67 -1.00
C ASP A 195 -3.65 2.02 -1.81
N ALA A 196 -2.43 2.03 -1.27
CA ALA A 196 -1.30 1.32 -1.87
C ALA A 196 -0.52 0.45 -0.86
N VAL A 197 0.00 -0.68 -1.33
CA VAL A 197 0.79 -1.60 -0.51
C VAL A 197 2.10 -1.92 -1.21
N VAL A 198 3.19 -1.88 -0.45
CA VAL A 198 4.49 -2.40 -0.88
C VAL A 198 4.97 -3.44 0.12
N VAL A 199 5.48 -4.55 -0.41
CA VAL A 199 6.08 -5.64 0.38
C VAL A 199 7.54 -5.84 -0.05
N GLY A 200 8.44 -5.97 0.92
CA GLY A 200 9.87 -6.14 0.73
C GLY A 200 10.38 -7.39 1.43
N HIS A 201 11.38 -8.04 0.84
CA HIS A 201 12.07 -9.17 1.43
C HIS A 201 13.59 -9.03 1.28
N ASP A 202 14.34 -9.58 2.24
CA ASP A 202 15.82 -9.64 2.23
C ASP A 202 16.25 -10.85 1.37
N PRO A 203 16.80 -10.67 0.15
CA PRO A 203 17.19 -11.79 -0.71
C PRO A 203 18.30 -12.66 -0.11
N ASP A 204 19.08 -12.12 0.83
CA ASP A 204 20.14 -12.84 1.56
C ASP A 204 19.62 -13.42 2.90
N GLY A 205 18.31 -13.31 3.13
CA GLY A 205 17.54 -13.82 4.26
C GLY A 205 17.42 -15.35 4.31
N SER A 206 16.90 -15.85 5.42
CA SER A 206 16.51 -17.27 5.50
C SER A 206 15.30 -17.53 4.58
N ARG A 207 15.39 -18.59 3.76
CA ARG A 207 14.39 -18.89 2.73
C ARG A 207 13.01 -19.16 3.33
N ALA A 208 11.98 -18.70 2.65
CA ALA A 208 10.59 -19.07 2.87
C ALA A 208 9.87 -19.21 1.53
N GLU A 209 9.39 -20.42 1.25
CA GLU A 209 8.67 -20.76 0.00
C GLU A 209 7.22 -20.32 0.02
N PHE A 210 6.64 -20.11 1.21
CA PHE A 210 5.25 -19.74 1.42
C PHE A 210 5.14 -18.56 2.38
N SER A 211 4.14 -17.72 2.16
CA SER A 211 3.85 -16.53 2.97
C SER A 211 2.38 -16.43 3.39
N GLY A 212 1.61 -17.52 3.21
CA GLY A 212 0.19 -17.57 3.57
C GLY A 212 -0.05 -17.35 5.06
N SER A 213 -1.30 -17.07 5.42
CA SER A 213 -1.71 -16.71 6.79
C SER A 213 -1.31 -17.71 7.88
N ALA A 214 -1.19 -19.00 7.56
CA ALA A 214 -0.75 -20.05 8.48
C ALA A 214 0.79 -20.15 8.62
N THR A 215 1.56 -19.44 7.80
CA THR A 215 3.03 -19.42 7.88
C THR A 215 3.51 -18.43 8.94
N PRO A 216 4.72 -18.59 9.50
CA PRO A 216 5.27 -17.61 10.43
C PRO A 216 5.34 -16.18 9.86
N VAL A 217 5.68 -16.02 8.58
CA VAL A 217 5.76 -14.70 7.91
C VAL A 217 4.36 -14.11 7.72
N GLY A 218 3.41 -14.90 7.22
CA GLY A 218 2.04 -14.43 6.99
C GLY A 218 1.32 -14.09 8.30
N ALA A 219 1.41 -14.93 9.32
CA ALA A 219 0.81 -14.68 10.63
C ALA A 219 1.38 -13.41 11.29
N ALA A 220 2.70 -13.22 11.22
CA ALA A 220 3.36 -12.01 11.71
C ALA A 220 2.90 -10.77 10.94
N THR A 221 2.78 -10.87 9.61
CA THR A 221 2.31 -9.77 8.76
C THR A 221 0.89 -9.35 9.13
N ARG A 222 -0.03 -10.31 9.27
CA ARG A 222 -1.42 -10.01 9.67
C ARG A 222 -1.49 -9.29 11.01
N ALA A 223 -0.73 -9.75 12.00
CA ALA A 223 -0.67 -9.11 13.30
C ALA A 223 -0.09 -7.69 13.21
N CYS A 224 1.05 -7.51 12.54
CA CYS A 224 1.68 -6.20 12.39
C CYS A 224 0.80 -5.21 11.62
N VAL A 225 0.15 -5.63 10.53
CA VAL A 225 -0.78 -4.77 9.79
C VAL A 225 -1.91 -4.30 10.68
N ARG A 226 -2.56 -5.21 11.43
CA ARG A 226 -3.63 -4.84 12.36
C ARG A 226 -3.16 -3.80 13.37
N GLU A 227 -2.03 -4.04 14.05
CA GLU A 227 -1.55 -3.11 15.08
C GLU A 227 -1.13 -1.75 14.50
N ALA A 228 -0.44 -1.74 13.35
CA ALA A 228 0.01 -0.51 12.71
C ALA A 228 -1.15 0.35 12.20
N VAL A 229 -2.14 -0.27 11.53
CA VAL A 229 -3.33 0.44 11.02
C VAL A 229 -4.15 1.01 12.17
N ARG A 230 -4.47 0.21 13.20
CA ARG A 230 -5.22 0.69 14.38
C ARG A 230 -4.50 1.81 15.12
N ALA A 231 -3.17 1.71 15.24
CA ALA A 231 -2.38 2.76 15.85
C ALA A 231 -2.39 4.04 15.00
N SER A 232 -2.34 3.94 13.68
CA SER A 232 -2.36 5.10 12.78
C SER A 232 -3.73 5.78 12.81
N LEU A 233 -4.83 5.02 12.71
CA LEU A 233 -6.20 5.53 12.87
C LEU A 233 -6.38 6.25 14.21
N ARG A 234 -6.01 5.62 15.33
CA ARG A 234 -6.08 6.26 16.66
C ARG A 234 -5.23 7.52 16.75
N SER A 235 -4.09 7.57 16.07
CA SER A 235 -3.27 8.79 16.06
C SER A 235 -3.93 9.93 15.28
N ARG A 236 -4.70 9.62 14.24
CA ARG A 236 -5.32 10.62 13.36
C ARG A 236 -6.69 11.08 13.86
N TYR A 237 -7.45 10.17 14.46
CA TYR A 237 -8.86 10.38 14.84
C TYR A 237 -9.07 10.38 16.37
N GLY A 238 -8.01 10.20 17.17
CA GLY A 238 -8.11 10.07 18.62
C GLY A 238 -8.34 11.39 19.38
N ASP A 239 -8.28 12.54 18.69
CA ASP A 239 -8.43 13.89 19.25
C ASP A 239 -9.83 14.50 19.02
N GLY A 240 -10.78 13.71 18.52
CA GLY A 240 -12.15 14.15 18.25
C GLY A 240 -12.44 14.40 16.78
N THR A 241 -11.47 14.22 15.88
CA THR A 241 -11.74 14.11 14.44
C THR A 241 -12.57 12.86 14.17
N GLU A 242 -13.75 13.01 13.56
CA GLU A 242 -14.64 11.88 13.30
C GLU A 242 -14.22 11.10 12.05
N ILE A 243 -14.36 9.77 12.12
CA ILE A 243 -14.30 8.90 10.96
C ILE A 243 -15.71 8.92 10.34
N PRO A 244 -15.85 9.10 9.01
CA PRO A 244 -17.17 9.06 8.38
C PRO A 244 -17.94 7.80 8.75
N GLU A 245 -19.22 7.94 9.12
CA GLU A 245 -20.09 6.81 9.47
C GLU A 245 -20.70 6.14 8.23
N SER A 246 -20.77 6.87 7.11
CA SER A 246 -21.25 6.36 5.82
C SER A 246 -20.49 6.97 4.65
N VAL A 247 -20.69 6.40 3.45
CA VAL A 247 -20.20 7.00 2.20
C VAL A 247 -20.81 8.38 1.95
N ALA A 248 -22.07 8.59 2.33
CA ALA A 248 -22.75 9.87 2.14
C ALA A 248 -22.17 10.99 3.04
N ASP A 249 -21.58 10.60 4.18
CA ASP A 249 -20.93 11.51 5.12
C ASP A 249 -19.46 11.77 4.75
N ALA A 250 -18.95 11.10 3.72
CA ALA A 250 -17.59 11.29 3.22
C ALA A 250 -17.59 12.18 1.97
N GLU A 251 -16.71 13.17 1.94
CA GLU A 251 -16.59 14.16 0.85
C GLU A 251 -16.37 13.50 -0.52
N HIS A 252 -15.63 12.38 -0.54
CA HIS A 252 -15.26 11.67 -1.78
C HIS A 252 -15.42 10.14 -1.66
N GLY A 253 -16.38 9.68 -0.86
CA GLY A 253 -16.65 8.25 -0.73
C GLY A 253 -17.22 7.67 -2.03
N ILE A 254 -16.87 6.41 -2.34
CA ILE A 254 -17.48 5.66 -3.45
C ILE A 254 -18.17 4.40 -2.91
N SER A 255 -19.24 3.97 -3.56
CA SER A 255 -19.88 2.68 -3.30
C SER A 255 -19.96 1.84 -4.58
N THR A 256 -19.63 0.55 -4.47
CA THR A 256 -19.84 -0.40 -5.57
C THR A 256 -21.23 -1.04 -5.46
N ASP A 257 -22.26 -0.32 -5.89
CA ASP A 257 -23.66 -0.77 -5.82
C ASP A 257 -24.10 -1.67 -7.00
N ARG A 258 -23.14 -2.14 -7.80
CA ARG A 258 -23.43 -2.91 -9.02
C ARG A 258 -23.45 -4.40 -8.72
N ARG A 259 -24.31 -5.14 -9.42
CA ARG A 259 -24.32 -6.61 -9.38
C ARG A 259 -23.64 -7.18 -10.61
N ALA A 260 -22.63 -8.03 -10.38
CA ALA A 260 -22.04 -8.84 -11.44
C ALA A 260 -22.94 -10.06 -11.74
N ARG A 261 -23.00 -10.45 -13.01
CA ARG A 261 -23.65 -11.71 -13.40
C ARG A 261 -22.75 -12.88 -13.00
N VAL A 262 -23.25 -13.73 -12.09
CA VAL A 262 -22.58 -15.00 -11.76
C VAL A 262 -22.87 -16.01 -12.86
N PHE A 263 -21.83 -16.67 -13.36
CA PHE A 263 -21.94 -17.78 -14.30
C PHE A 263 -21.13 -18.97 -13.80
N ARG A 264 -21.57 -20.18 -14.17
CA ARG A 264 -20.77 -21.39 -13.95
C ARG A 264 -19.76 -21.51 -15.08
N PRO A 265 -18.46 -21.71 -14.79
CA PRO A 265 -17.50 -22.09 -15.82
C PRO A 265 -18.01 -23.32 -16.58
N LEU A 266 -17.75 -23.38 -17.89
CA LEU A 266 -18.09 -24.56 -18.68
C LEU A 266 -17.30 -25.76 -18.14
N LEU A 267 -17.99 -26.88 -17.94
CA LEU A 267 -17.32 -28.16 -17.84
C LEU A 267 -16.86 -28.51 -19.25
N GLU A 268 -15.56 -28.73 -19.42
CA GLU A 268 -15.03 -29.35 -20.64
C GLU A 268 -15.72 -30.71 -20.79
N GLY A 269 -16.51 -30.88 -21.86
CA GLY A 269 -17.12 -32.16 -22.15
C GLY A 269 -16.05 -33.13 -22.60
N ASP A 270 -16.07 -34.35 -22.07
CA ASP A 270 -15.39 -35.48 -22.69
C ASP A 270 -15.81 -35.50 -24.17
N GLY A 271 -14.87 -35.21 -25.07
CA GLY A 271 -15.10 -35.28 -26.49
C GLY A 271 -15.57 -36.68 -26.87
N ASP A 272 -16.66 -36.76 -27.64
CA ASP A 272 -16.91 -37.91 -28.51
C ASP A 272 -15.79 -38.04 -29.56
#